data_AF-A0A1C6RTM7-F1
#
_entry.id   AF-A0A1C6RTM7-F1
#
_cell.length_a   1.000
_cell.length_b   1.000
_cell.length_c   1.000
_cell.angle_alpha   90.00
_cell.angle_beta   90.00
_cell.angle_gamma   90.00
#
_symmetry.space_group_name_H-M   'P 1'
#
loop_
_entity.id
_entity.type
_entity.pdbx_description
1 polymer ?
#
loop_
_entity_poly.entity_id
_entity_poly.type
_entity_poly.pdbx_seq_one_letter_code
_entity_poly.pdbx_strand_id
1 'polypeptide(L)'
;MEVKGPQSGIIQNSDLIINHGGISATLLTSNREALLALSDLQTRLQQCVSAGALDEETARAASDELANASRALTARGSQAATPALERARLILGTAAAAAPLLDAITNIVALVQVGGGN
;
A
#
# COMPACT_ATOMS: atom_id res chain seq x y z
N MET A 1 43.98 -3.08 -37.14
CA MET A 1 43.02 -4.21 -37.23
C MET A 1 43.45 -5.15 -36.11
N GLU A 2 42.69 -5.39 -35.05
CA GLU A 2 41.27 -5.74 -34.97
C GLU A 2 40.46 -4.78 -34.08
N VAL A 3 39.16 -4.68 -34.37
CA VAL A 3 38.18 -3.89 -33.62
C VAL A 3 37.66 -4.77 -32.47
N LYS A 4 37.75 -4.30 -31.22
CA LYS A 4 36.91 -4.80 -30.12
C LYS A 4 36.04 -3.66 -29.61
N GLY A 5 34.73 -3.87 -29.70
CA GLY A 5 33.68 -2.86 -29.55
C GLY A 5 33.47 -2.34 -28.12
N PRO A 6 32.59 -1.34 -27.95
CA PRO A 6 32.29 -0.75 -26.66
C PRO A 6 31.52 -1.74 -25.78
N GLN A 7 32.09 -2.14 -24.65
CA GLN A 7 31.30 -2.74 -23.57
C GLN A 7 30.49 -1.63 -22.91
N SER A 8 29.26 -1.48 -23.39
CA SER A 8 28.14 -0.88 -22.69
C SER A 8 27.91 -1.66 -21.39
N GLY A 9 28.29 -1.06 -20.27
CA GLY A 9 27.86 -1.46 -18.93
C GLY A 9 26.74 -0.53 -18.49
N ILE A 10 25.59 -1.11 -18.22
CA ILE A 10 24.30 -0.47 -17.98
C ILE A 10 24.29 0.36 -16.68
N ILE A 11 23.37 1.33 -16.70
CA ILE A 11 23.08 2.44 -15.81
C ILE A 11 22.56 1.98 -14.42
N GLN A 12 22.51 2.95 -13.49
CA GLN A 12 21.53 3.12 -12.40
C GLN A 12 21.78 2.42 -11.06
N ASN A 13 22.29 3.20 -10.10
CA ASN A 13 21.38 3.74 -9.10
C ASN A 13 21.93 5.03 -8.51
N SER A 14 21.18 6.10 -8.68
CA SER A 14 21.41 7.36 -8.00
C SER A 14 20.95 7.18 -6.56
N ASP A 15 21.79 6.55 -5.73
CA ASP A 15 21.65 6.63 -4.27
C ASP A 15 21.98 8.06 -3.85
N LEU A 16 21.00 8.94 -4.05
CA LEU A 16 20.94 10.29 -3.52
C LEU A 16 21.09 10.19 -2.00
N ILE A 17 22.28 10.54 -1.51
CA ILE A 17 22.58 10.67 -0.09
C ILE A 17 21.68 11.78 0.49
N ILE A 18 20.70 11.39 1.31
CA ILE A 18 20.05 12.30 2.25
C ILE A 18 20.51 11.90 3.65
N ASN A 19 21.29 12.78 4.29
CA ASN A 19 21.62 12.73 5.70
C ASN A 19 20.34 12.89 6.56
N HIS A 20 19.63 11.77 6.77
CA HIS A 20 18.50 11.56 7.72
C HIS A 20 18.42 10.06 8.11
N GLY A 21 19.58 9.44 8.35
CA GLY A 21 19.87 8.00 8.18
C GLY A 21 19.22 6.95 9.09
N GLY A 22 18.19 7.28 9.88
CA GLY A 22 17.44 6.28 10.67
C GLY A 22 15.95 6.31 10.36
N ILE A 23 15.37 7.52 10.43
CA ILE A 23 13.94 7.74 10.25
C ILE A 23 13.54 7.48 8.80
N SER A 24 14.33 7.90 7.81
CA SER A 24 14.01 7.67 6.40
C SER A 24 13.99 6.19 6.00
N ALA A 25 14.86 5.34 6.57
CA ALA A 25 14.86 3.90 6.27
C ALA A 25 13.64 3.20 6.90
N THR A 26 13.28 3.56 8.13
CA THR A 26 12.08 3.04 8.80
C THR A 26 10.81 3.47 8.07
N LEU A 27 10.69 4.74 7.68
CA LEU A 27 9.56 5.27 6.90
C LEU A 27 9.40 4.57 5.54
N LEU A 28 10.51 4.38 4.81
CA LEU A 28 10.51 3.67 3.53
C LEU A 28 10.09 2.21 3.70
N THR A 29 10.53 1.56 4.78
CA THR A 29 10.17 0.18 5.11
C THR A 29 8.69 0.06 5.46
N SER A 30 8.18 0.90 6.36
CA SER A 30 6.76 0.91 6.76
C SER A 30 5.83 1.25 5.59
N ASN A 31 6.21 2.19 4.72
CA ASN A 31 5.45 2.49 3.51
C ASN A 31 5.42 1.29 2.55
N ARG A 32 6.54 0.59 2.38
CA ARG A 32 6.62 -0.61 1.54
C ARG A 32 5.77 -1.75 2.11
N GLU A 33 5.83 -1.98 3.42
CA GLU A 33 4.99 -2.97 4.10
C GLU A 33 3.50 -2.64 3.96
N ALA A 34 3.12 -1.37 4.14
CA ALA A 34 1.75 -0.92 3.94
C ALA A 34 1.26 -1.11 2.49
N LEU A 35 2.10 -0.86 1.50
CA LEU A 35 1.78 -1.09 0.08
C LEU A 35 1.59 -2.59 -0.23
N LEU A 36 2.44 -3.46 0.32
CA LEU A 36 2.30 -4.91 0.17
C LEU A 36 1.02 -5.41 0.85
N ALA A 37 0.74 -4.93 2.05
CA ALA A 37 -0.47 -5.27 2.78
C ALA A 37 -1.75 -4.76 2.08
N LEU A 38 -1.70 -3.59 1.43
CA LEU A 38 -2.79 -3.09 0.59
C LEU A 38 -3.03 -3.97 -0.64
N SER A 39 -1.97 -4.44 -1.30
CA SER A 39 -2.08 -5.34 -2.46
C SER A 39 -2.68 -6.69 -2.07
N ASP A 40 -2.28 -7.23 -0.93
CA ASP A 40 -2.85 -8.46 -0.38
C ASP A 40 -4.32 -8.26 0.00
N LEU A 41 -4.66 -7.13 0.63
CA LEU A 41 -6.04 -6.77 0.97
C LEU A 41 -6.94 -6.67 -0.28
N GLN A 42 -6.46 -6.06 -1.36
CA GLN A 42 -7.21 -6.00 -2.63
C GLN A 42 -7.45 -7.40 -3.22
N THR A 43 -6.47 -8.29 -3.10
CA THR A 43 -6.61 -9.69 -3.54
C THR A 43 -7.68 -10.42 -2.71
N ARG A 44 -7.63 -10.27 -1.38
CA ARG A 44 -8.63 -10.87 -0.47
C ARG A 44 -10.03 -10.31 -0.71
N LEU A 45 -10.15 -9.01 -1.00
CA LEU A 45 -11.42 -8.38 -1.35
C LEU A 45 -12.04 -9.03 -2.59
N GLN A 46 -11.25 -9.25 -3.65
CA GLN A 46 -11.70 -9.96 -4.85
C GLN A 46 -12.08 -11.42 -4.59
N GLN A 47 -11.37 -12.11 -3.69
CA GLN A 47 -11.73 -13.46 -3.27
C GLN A 47 -13.08 -13.49 -2.54
N CYS A 48 -13.37 -12.50 -1.68
CA CYS A 48 -14.66 -12.37 -1.01
C CYS A 48 -15.82 -12.15 -2.00
N VAL A 49 -15.61 -11.34 -3.04
CA VAL A 49 -16.59 -11.16 -4.13
C VAL A 49 -16.80 -12.45 -4.90
N SER A 50 -15.70 -13.11 -5.29
CA SER A 50 -15.76 -14.35 -6.07
C SER A 50 -16.44 -15.49 -5.29
N ALA A 51 -16.32 -15.48 -3.97
CA ALA A 51 -17.00 -16.41 -3.07
C ALA A 51 -18.47 -16.04 -2.77
N GLY A 52 -18.97 -14.90 -3.29
CA GLY A 52 -20.31 -14.39 -3.01
C GLY A 52 -20.50 -13.89 -1.58
N ALA A 53 -19.41 -13.67 -0.83
CA ALA A 53 -19.43 -13.25 0.56
C ALA A 53 -19.54 -11.72 0.71
N LEU A 54 -19.28 -10.97 -0.36
CA LEU A 54 -19.39 -9.53 -0.43
C LEU A 54 -20.06 -9.13 -1.75
N ASP A 55 -20.95 -8.14 -1.68
CA ASP A 55 -21.58 -7.56 -2.86
C ASP A 55 -20.58 -6.80 -3.73
N GLU A 56 -20.74 -6.87 -5.06
CA GLU A 56 -19.81 -6.29 -6.02
C GLU A 56 -19.76 -4.75 -5.93
N GLU A 57 -20.88 -4.08 -5.62
CA GLU A 57 -20.92 -2.63 -5.43
C GLU A 57 -20.13 -2.23 -4.18
N THR A 58 -20.34 -2.95 -3.08
CA THR A 58 -19.61 -2.71 -1.82
C THR A 58 -18.12 -2.95 -2.00
N ALA A 59 -17.75 -4.03 -2.69
CA ALA A 59 -16.36 -4.36 -2.98
C ALA A 59 -15.70 -3.33 -3.91
N ARG A 60 -16.43 -2.84 -4.92
CA ARG A 60 -15.93 -1.81 -5.83
C ARG A 60 -15.68 -0.49 -5.10
N ALA A 61 -16.63 -0.04 -4.28
CA ALA A 61 -16.47 1.16 -3.47
C ALA A 61 -15.29 1.04 -2.48
N ALA A 62 -15.15 -0.12 -1.83
CA ALA A 62 -13.99 -0.38 -0.97
C ALA A 62 -12.67 -0.39 -1.76
N SER A 63 -12.65 -1.04 -2.92
CA SER A 63 -11.47 -1.11 -3.79
C SER A 63 -11.01 0.27 -4.27
N ASP A 64 -11.94 1.17 -4.60
CA ASP A 64 -11.63 2.55 -5.00
C ASP A 64 -10.96 3.32 -3.87
N GLU A 65 -11.42 3.16 -2.62
CA GLU A 65 -10.78 3.76 -1.45
C GLU A 65 -9.43 3.12 -1.11
N LEU A 66 -9.26 1.81 -1.28
CA LEU A 66 -7.94 1.16 -1.16
C LEU A 66 -6.95 1.65 -2.23
N ALA A 67 -7.42 1.87 -3.46
CA ALA A 67 -6.62 2.48 -4.51
C ALA A 67 -6.26 3.94 -4.18
N ASN A 68 -7.17 4.71 -3.58
CA ASN A 68 -6.88 6.04 -3.05
C ASN A 68 -5.80 5.99 -1.97
N ALA A 69 -5.87 5.04 -1.04
CA ALA A 69 -4.86 4.85 0.00
C ALA A 69 -3.48 4.55 -0.61
N SER A 70 -3.40 3.62 -1.57
CA SER A 70 -2.14 3.29 -2.27
C SER A 70 -1.54 4.49 -3.01
N ARG A 71 -2.38 5.26 -3.72
CA ARG A 71 -1.96 6.51 -4.37
C ARG A 71 -1.48 7.54 -3.36
N ALA A 72 -2.15 7.67 -2.22
CA ALA A 72 -1.76 8.59 -1.16
C ALA A 72 -0.42 8.21 -0.53
N LEU A 73 -0.19 6.91 -0.26
CA LEU A 73 1.09 6.40 0.23
C LEU A 73 2.23 6.71 -0.74
N THR A 74 2.00 6.52 -2.04
CA THR A 74 3.02 6.74 -3.06
C THR A 74 3.32 8.24 -3.28
N ALA A 75 2.30 9.10 -3.21
CA ALA A 75 2.44 10.52 -3.58
C ALA A 75 2.76 11.46 -2.40
N ARG A 76 2.20 11.18 -1.22
CA ARG A 76 2.16 12.13 -0.07
C ARG A 76 2.57 11.51 1.26
N GLY A 77 2.86 10.21 1.29
CA GLY A 77 3.28 9.49 2.49
C GLY A 77 2.13 8.99 3.36
N SER A 78 2.50 8.30 4.44
CA SER A 78 1.64 7.46 5.26
C SER A 78 0.38 8.15 5.82
N GLN A 79 0.48 9.40 6.27
CA GLN A 79 -0.65 10.10 6.89
C GLN A 79 -1.82 10.40 5.93
N ALA A 80 -1.53 10.57 4.64
CA ALA A 80 -2.57 10.86 3.64
C ALA A 80 -3.42 9.63 3.30
N ALA A 81 -2.95 8.42 3.64
CA ALA A 81 -3.66 7.17 3.38
C ALA A 81 -4.68 6.80 4.45
N THR A 82 -4.49 7.26 5.70
CA THR A 82 -5.39 7.03 6.85
C THR A 82 -6.86 7.32 6.54
N PRO A 83 -7.26 8.48 6.01
CA PRO A 83 -8.69 8.76 5.76
C PRO A 83 -9.30 7.83 4.70
N ALA A 84 -8.53 7.40 3.71
CA ALA A 84 -9.01 6.45 2.69
C ALA A 84 -9.18 5.04 3.27
N LEU A 85 -8.26 4.61 4.15
CA LEU A 85 -8.36 3.35 4.90
C LEU A 85 -9.57 3.34 5.84
N GLU A 86 -9.82 4.43 6.55
CA GLU A 86 -10.99 4.57 7.43
C GLU A 86 -12.30 4.52 6.63
N ARG A 87 -12.35 5.13 5.45
CA ARG A 87 -13.51 5.01 4.55
C ARG A 87 -13.72 3.60 4.05
N ALA A 88 -12.67 2.91 3.61
CA ALA A 88 -12.76 1.50 3.21
C ALA A 88 -13.29 0.63 4.37
N ARG A 89 -12.86 0.90 5.60
CA ARG A 89 -13.37 0.24 6.80
C ARG A 89 -14.86 0.50 7.03
N LEU A 90 -15.33 1.74 6.84
CA LEU A 90 -16.76 2.07 6.97
C LEU A 90 -17.62 1.39 5.91
N ILE A 91 -17.13 1.34 4.66
CA ILE A 91 -17.82 0.66 3.55
C ILE A 91 -17.97 -0.85 3.83
N LEU A 92 -16.93 -1.48 4.36
CA LEU A 92 -16.91 -2.91 4.68
C LEU A 92 -17.59 -3.26 6.02
N GLY A 93 -17.75 -2.29 6.91
CA GLY A 93 -18.16 -2.48 8.31
C GLY A 93 -19.56 -3.05 8.53
N THR A 94 -20.36 -3.18 7.47
CA THR A 94 -21.72 -3.73 7.51
C THR A 94 -21.78 -5.22 7.15
N ALA A 95 -20.70 -5.78 6.60
CA ALA A 95 -20.65 -7.17 6.17
C ALA A 95 -19.93 -8.05 7.21
N ALA A 96 -20.64 -9.03 7.79
CA ALA A 96 -20.04 -9.99 8.74
C ALA A 96 -18.86 -10.77 8.12
N ALA A 97 -18.93 -11.05 6.81
CA ALA A 97 -17.85 -11.70 6.06
C ALA A 97 -16.62 -10.80 5.85
N ALA A 98 -16.72 -9.49 6.13
CA ALA A 98 -15.61 -8.56 5.98
C ALA A 98 -14.74 -8.43 7.25
N ALA A 99 -15.05 -9.15 8.34
CA ALA A 99 -14.22 -9.17 9.55
C ALA A 99 -12.70 -9.37 9.29
N PRO A 100 -12.24 -10.34 8.48
CA PRO A 100 -10.81 -10.48 8.16
C PRO A 100 -10.25 -9.33 7.31
N LEU A 101 -11.09 -8.65 6.52
CA LEU A 101 -10.70 -7.47 5.75
C LEU A 101 -10.55 -6.25 6.67
N LEU A 102 -11.45 -6.10 7.65
CA LEU A 102 -11.42 -5.02 8.64
C LEU A 102 -10.21 -5.13 9.58
N ASP A 103 -9.81 -6.34 9.97
CA ASP A 103 -8.59 -6.58 10.74
C ASP A 103 -7.34 -6.19 9.93
N ALA A 104 -7.28 -6.60 8.66
CA ALA A 104 -6.20 -6.23 7.76
C ALA A 104 -6.10 -4.70 7.56
N ILE A 105 -7.23 -3.99 7.39
CA ILE A 105 -7.23 -2.52 7.33
C ILE A 105 -6.69 -1.91 8.62
N THR A 106 -7.08 -2.43 9.78
CA THR A 106 -6.60 -1.95 11.08
C THR A 106 -5.08 -2.11 11.20
N ASN A 107 -4.54 -3.25 10.77
CA ASN A 107 -3.09 -3.49 10.75
C ASN A 107 -2.36 -2.53 9.80
N ILE A 108 -2.93 -2.24 8.63
CA ILE A 108 -2.36 -1.26 7.69
C ILE A 108 -2.39 0.15 8.28
N VAL A 109 -3.48 0.55 8.93
CA VAL A 109 -3.59 1.84 9.63
C VAL A 109 -2.50 1.96 10.70
N ALA A 110 -2.25 0.91 11.48
CA ALA A 110 -1.17 0.90 12.47
C ALA A 110 0.22 1.09 11.82
N LEU A 111 0.49 0.40 10.70
CA LEU A 111 1.75 0.52 9.96
C LEU A 111 1.97 1.95 9.44
N VAL A 112 0.93 2.58 8.86
CA VAL A 112 1.05 3.95 8.34
C VAL A 112 1.15 4.99 9.46
N GLN A 113 0.51 4.77 10.61
CA GLN A 113 0.62 5.68 11.76
C GLN A 113 2.02 5.65 12.39
N VAL A 114 2.63 4.46 12.50
CA VAL A 114 4.02 4.32 12.95
C VAL A 114 4.99 4.97 11.96
N GLY A 115 4.72 4.82 10.66
CA GLY A 115 5.44 5.49 9.57
C GLY A 115 5.07 6.96 9.34
N GLY A 116 4.32 7.61 10.24
CA GLY A 116 3.91 9.01 10.09
C GLY A 116 4.32 9.91 11.26
N GLY A 117 4.78 9.34 12.37
CA GLY A 117 5.18 10.07 13.57
C GLY A 117 6.70 10.20 13.65
N ASN A 118 7.27 11.23 13.01
CA ASN A 118 8.49 11.94 13.41
C ASN A 118 8.68 13.18 12.54
#